data_AF-A0A2D3WGR7-F1
#
_entry.id   AF-A0A2D3WGR7-F1
#
_cell.length_a   1.000
_cell.length_b   1.000
_cell.length_c   1.000
_cell.angle_alpha   90.00
_cell.angle_beta   90.00
_cell.angle_gamma   90.00
#
_symmetry.space_group_name_H-M   'P 1'
#
loop_
_entity.id
_entity.type
_entity.pdbx_description
1 polymer ?
#
loop_
_entity_poly.entity_id
_entity_poly.type
_entity_poly.pdbx_seq_one_letter_code
_entity_poly.pdbx_strand_id
1 'polypeptide(L)'
;NAIDNEIVVALALFGPEAKDLRKMVAFLKITNELVKIAENIRSFSKRMIAHLQSEIPFTTLHEYSMHLCKTAIHAVTLSIGTLSVSDREALEETYRRVKVEESKSDDLYSILEKNILSDVAKLIDQSADFIQILSTMRKLERMADRSVSIVQLMIFARVGGEMKTY
;
A
#
# COMPACT_ATOMS: atom_id res chain seq x y z
N ASN A 1 -1.95 -6.47 -17.58
CA ASN A 1 -3.31 -7.02 -17.80
C ASN A 1 -3.32 -8.46 -18.32
N ALA A 2 -2.17 -9.17 -18.41
CA ALA A 2 -2.17 -10.58 -18.80
C ALA A 2 -2.92 -11.47 -17.80
N ILE A 3 -2.65 -11.26 -16.49
CA ILE A 3 -3.31 -12.00 -15.40
C ILE A 3 -4.83 -11.76 -15.38
N ASP A 4 -5.27 -10.52 -15.55
CA ASP A 4 -6.72 -10.22 -15.58
C ASP A 4 -7.41 -10.94 -16.74
N ASN A 5 -6.75 -11.01 -17.90
CA ASN A 5 -7.27 -11.74 -19.06
C ASN A 5 -7.34 -13.25 -18.79
N GLU A 6 -6.33 -13.83 -18.15
CA GLU A 6 -6.34 -15.24 -17.74
C GLU A 6 -7.51 -15.54 -16.79
N ILE A 7 -7.77 -14.65 -15.83
CA ILE A 7 -8.91 -14.78 -14.90
C ILE A 7 -10.24 -14.72 -15.65
N VAL A 8 -10.41 -13.75 -16.57
CA VAL A 8 -11.64 -13.60 -17.36
C VAL A 8 -11.87 -14.81 -18.27
N VAL A 9 -10.82 -15.30 -18.93
CA VAL A 9 -10.89 -16.51 -19.77
C VAL A 9 -11.26 -17.73 -18.91
N ALA A 10 -10.66 -17.89 -17.74
CA ALA A 10 -10.98 -18.99 -16.84
C ALA A 10 -12.44 -18.94 -16.36
N LEU A 11 -12.95 -17.73 -16.04
CA LEU A 11 -14.36 -17.52 -15.69
C LEU A 11 -15.30 -17.95 -16.84
N ALA A 12 -14.99 -17.52 -18.06
CA ALA A 12 -15.83 -17.80 -19.23
C ALA A 12 -15.79 -19.26 -19.67
N LEU A 13 -14.62 -19.90 -19.60
CA LEU A 13 -14.41 -21.25 -20.11
C LEU A 13 -14.92 -22.33 -19.15
N PHE A 14 -14.74 -22.12 -17.84
CA PHE A 14 -15.00 -23.16 -16.84
C PHE A 14 -16.24 -22.90 -15.98
N GLY A 15 -16.80 -21.69 -16.01
CA GLY A 15 -17.96 -21.32 -15.19
C GLY A 15 -17.78 -21.71 -13.72
N PRO A 16 -16.65 -21.33 -13.07
CA PRO A 16 -16.35 -21.82 -11.72
C PRO A 16 -17.41 -21.35 -10.73
N GLU A 17 -17.68 -22.18 -9.72
CA GLU A 17 -18.70 -21.92 -8.71
C GLU A 17 -18.10 -21.77 -7.31
N ALA A 18 -18.91 -21.23 -6.39
CA ALA A 18 -18.62 -21.15 -4.96
C ALA A 18 -17.18 -20.70 -4.65
N LYS A 19 -16.34 -21.63 -4.17
CA LYS A 19 -14.95 -21.36 -3.76
C LYS A 19 -14.09 -20.86 -4.92
N ASP A 20 -14.24 -21.43 -6.11
CA ASP A 20 -13.36 -21.09 -7.23
C ASP A 20 -13.78 -19.78 -7.88
N LEU A 21 -15.09 -19.52 -7.99
CA LEU A 21 -15.60 -18.20 -8.37
C LEU A 21 -15.05 -17.11 -7.44
N ARG A 22 -15.11 -17.37 -6.14
CA ARG A 22 -14.63 -16.45 -5.11
C ARG A 22 -13.14 -16.14 -5.25
N LYS A 23 -12.31 -17.15 -5.52
CA LYS A 23 -10.87 -16.95 -5.79
C LYS A 23 -10.65 -16.10 -7.02
N MET A 24 -11.36 -16.38 -8.13
CA MET A 24 -11.21 -15.61 -9.37
C MET A 24 -11.54 -14.12 -9.13
N VAL A 25 -12.66 -13.83 -8.47
CA VAL A 25 -13.06 -12.46 -8.14
C VAL A 25 -12.06 -11.78 -7.20
N ALA A 26 -11.57 -12.49 -6.19
CA ALA A 26 -10.57 -11.95 -5.27
C ALA A 26 -9.25 -11.63 -5.98
N PHE A 27 -8.76 -12.54 -6.83
CA PHE A 27 -7.52 -12.32 -7.59
C PHE A 27 -7.64 -11.15 -8.56
N LEU A 28 -8.79 -10.96 -9.22
CA LEU A 28 -9.03 -9.81 -10.07
C LEU A 28 -8.99 -8.47 -9.30
N LYS A 29 -9.40 -8.47 -8.02
CA LYS A 29 -9.29 -7.29 -7.16
C LYS A 29 -7.85 -7.09 -6.65
N ILE A 30 -7.15 -8.18 -6.35
CA ILE A 30 -5.74 -8.13 -5.90
C ILE A 30 -4.83 -7.60 -7.01
N THR A 31 -5.03 -7.99 -8.27
CA THR A 31 -4.23 -7.46 -9.39
C THR A 31 -4.34 -5.94 -9.48
N ASN A 32 -5.55 -5.39 -9.31
CA ASN A 32 -5.76 -3.94 -9.23
C ASN A 32 -4.98 -3.30 -8.07
N GLU A 33 -4.98 -3.89 -6.88
CA GLU A 33 -4.22 -3.33 -5.76
C GLU A 33 -2.71 -3.39 -5.97
N LEU A 34 -2.20 -4.47 -6.59
CA LEU A 34 -0.78 -4.59 -6.96
C LEU A 34 -0.37 -3.55 -8.01
N VAL A 35 -1.22 -3.30 -9.01
CA VAL A 35 -0.97 -2.24 -10.02
C VAL A 35 -0.88 -0.88 -9.34
N LYS A 36 -1.81 -0.56 -8.45
CA LYS A 36 -1.79 0.73 -7.74
C LYS A 36 -0.61 0.87 -6.77
N ILE A 37 -0.16 -0.22 -6.14
CA ILE A 37 1.10 -0.23 -5.36
C ILE A 37 2.27 0.09 -6.28
N ALA A 38 2.38 -0.56 -7.44
CA ALA A 38 3.47 -0.31 -8.39
C ALA A 38 3.47 1.13 -8.92
N GLU A 39 2.30 1.72 -9.17
CA GLU A 39 2.15 3.13 -9.52
C GLU A 39 2.59 4.07 -8.40
N ASN A 40 2.20 3.79 -7.15
CA ASN A 40 2.65 4.52 -5.98
C ASN A 40 4.17 4.48 -5.84
N ILE A 41 4.80 3.30 -5.99
CA ILE A 41 6.26 3.13 -5.94
C ILE A 41 6.92 3.96 -7.04
N ARG A 42 6.49 3.82 -8.30
CA ARG A 42 7.06 4.57 -9.43
C ARG A 42 6.97 6.08 -9.22
N SER A 43 5.81 6.55 -8.78
CA SER A 43 5.55 7.98 -8.54
C SER A 43 6.30 8.50 -7.31
N PHE A 44 6.50 7.68 -6.29
CA PHE A 44 7.34 7.99 -5.14
C PHE A 44 8.80 8.14 -5.59
N SER A 45 9.38 7.11 -6.22
CA SER A 45 10.78 7.11 -6.63
C SER A 45 11.11 8.27 -7.56
N LYS A 46 10.25 8.53 -8.57
CA LYS A 46 10.46 9.65 -9.51
C LYS A 46 10.46 11.01 -8.81
N ARG A 47 9.50 11.25 -7.91
CA ARG A 47 9.41 12.54 -7.21
C ARG A 47 10.48 12.71 -6.15
N MET A 48 10.84 11.64 -5.46
CA MET A 48 11.89 11.69 -4.43
C MET A 48 13.24 12.11 -5.01
N ILE A 49 13.58 11.68 -6.24
CA ILE A 49 14.79 12.16 -6.92
C ILE A 49 14.78 13.68 -7.08
N ALA A 50 13.66 14.26 -7.52
CA ALA A 50 13.54 15.71 -7.67
C ALA A 50 13.64 16.44 -6.33
N HIS A 51 13.03 15.88 -5.27
CA HIS A 51 13.10 16.47 -3.93
C HIS A 51 14.52 16.46 -3.37
N LEU A 52 15.26 15.37 -3.57
CA LEU A 52 16.67 15.27 -3.13
C LEU A 52 17.61 16.22 -3.89
N GLN A 53 17.20 16.72 -5.04
CA GLN A 53 17.93 17.71 -5.83
C GLN A 53 17.48 19.16 -5.55
N SER A 54 16.44 19.35 -4.74
CA SER A 54 15.95 20.68 -4.37
C SER A 54 16.82 21.33 -3.29
N GLU A 55 16.70 22.64 -3.13
CA GLU A 55 17.41 23.41 -2.09
C GLU A 55 16.78 23.28 -0.70
N ILE A 56 15.76 22.42 -0.55
CA ILE A 56 15.02 22.28 0.71
C ILE A 56 15.81 21.41 1.68
N PRO A 57 16.03 21.89 2.92
CA PRO A 57 16.76 21.13 3.92
C PRO A 57 15.98 19.87 4.32
N PHE A 58 16.45 18.70 3.86
CA PHE A 58 15.87 17.39 4.16
C PHE A 58 16.17 16.87 5.58
N THR A 59 16.92 17.62 6.38
CA THR A 59 17.46 17.17 7.67
C THR A 59 16.38 16.87 8.72
N THR A 60 15.26 17.61 8.73
CA THR A 60 14.11 17.35 9.63
C THR A 60 13.25 16.16 9.18
N LEU A 61 13.39 15.71 7.94
CA LEU A 61 12.60 14.62 7.35
C LEU A 61 13.22 13.24 7.59
N HIS A 62 14.54 13.15 7.74
CA HIS A 62 15.30 11.94 7.41
C HIS A 62 14.91 10.70 8.23
N GLU A 63 14.78 10.83 9.56
CA GLU A 63 14.51 9.68 10.44
C GLU A 63 13.12 9.07 10.19
N TYR A 64 12.07 9.88 10.32
CA TYR A 64 10.69 9.41 10.14
C TYR A 64 10.39 8.98 8.69
N SER A 65 11.01 9.64 7.71
CA SER A 65 10.87 9.26 6.30
C SER A 65 11.42 7.87 6.03
N MET A 66 12.59 7.54 6.59
CA MET A 66 13.18 6.21 6.45
C MET A 66 12.34 5.15 7.15
N HIS A 67 11.81 5.44 8.35
CA HIS A 67 10.90 4.52 9.03
C HIS A 67 9.62 4.27 8.24
N LEU A 68 9.02 5.33 7.66
CA LEU A 68 7.82 5.20 6.83
C LEU A 68 8.08 4.31 5.60
N CYS A 69 9.23 4.48 4.93
CA CYS A 69 9.64 3.60 3.83
C CYS A 69 9.73 2.13 4.27
N LYS A 70 10.38 1.85 5.41
CA LYS A 70 10.55 0.47 5.91
C LYS A 70 9.21 -0.17 6.23
N THR A 71 8.34 0.56 6.93
CA THR A 71 6.99 0.10 7.28
C THR A 71 6.16 -0.21 6.04
N ALA A 72 6.17 0.67 5.03
CA ALA A 72 5.46 0.43 3.78
C ALA A 72 6.00 -0.80 3.02
N ILE A 73 7.32 -0.98 2.95
CA ILE A 73 7.94 -2.18 2.35
C ILE A 73 7.56 -3.45 3.10
N HIS A 74 7.55 -3.40 4.44
CA HIS A 74 7.15 -4.54 5.26
C HIS A 74 5.68 -4.91 5.04
N ALA A 75 4.76 -3.94 5.03
CA ALA A 75 3.35 -4.17 4.76
C ALA A 75 3.15 -4.85 3.39
N VAL A 76 3.78 -4.33 2.34
CA VAL A 76 3.71 -4.89 0.99
C VAL A 76 4.28 -6.31 0.95
N THR A 77 5.45 -6.52 1.54
CA THR A 77 6.11 -7.85 1.57
C THR A 77 5.24 -8.89 2.28
N LEU A 78 4.66 -8.54 3.43
CA LEU A 78 3.75 -9.42 4.15
C LEU A 78 2.52 -9.76 3.31
N SER A 79 1.92 -8.75 2.67
CA SER A 79 0.72 -8.96 1.84
C SER A 79 0.98 -9.85 0.64
N ILE A 80 2.11 -9.67 -0.07
CA ILE A 80 2.49 -10.53 -1.20
C ILE A 80 2.77 -11.97 -0.73
N GLY A 81 3.37 -12.13 0.46
CA GLY A 81 3.60 -13.45 1.06
C GLY A 81 2.30 -14.26 1.21
N THR A 82 1.17 -13.60 1.46
CA THR A 82 -0.13 -14.28 1.62
C THR A 82 -0.67 -14.95 0.37
N LEU A 83 -0.21 -14.56 -0.83
CA LEU A 83 -0.71 -15.13 -2.09
C LEU A 83 -0.48 -16.66 -2.17
N SER A 84 0.60 -17.13 -1.54
CA SER A 84 0.97 -18.55 -1.46
C SER A 84 0.32 -19.31 -0.29
N VAL A 85 -0.34 -18.60 0.62
CA VAL A 85 -0.89 -19.17 1.86
C VAL A 85 -2.33 -19.66 1.64
N SER A 86 -2.62 -20.84 2.18
CA SER A 86 -3.98 -21.42 2.18
C SER A 86 -4.57 -21.62 3.57
N ASP A 87 -3.73 -21.61 4.61
CA ASP A 87 -4.15 -21.77 5.98
C ASP A 87 -4.83 -20.51 6.53
N ARG A 88 -5.93 -20.69 7.25
CA ARG A 88 -6.74 -19.59 7.77
C ARG A 88 -6.03 -18.85 8.90
N GLU A 89 -5.45 -19.57 9.85
CA GLU A 89 -4.82 -18.97 11.03
C GLU A 89 -3.61 -18.14 10.61
N ALA A 90 -2.79 -18.65 9.69
CA ALA A 90 -1.66 -17.94 9.11
C ALA A 90 -2.07 -16.65 8.36
N LEU A 91 -3.21 -16.66 7.66
CA LEU A 91 -3.75 -15.46 7.01
C LEU A 91 -4.25 -14.43 8.03
N GLU A 92 -4.96 -14.86 9.08
CA GLU A 92 -5.43 -13.98 10.15
C GLU A 92 -4.27 -13.41 10.98
N GLU A 93 -3.21 -14.18 11.21
CA GLU A 93 -1.96 -13.69 11.79
C GLU A 93 -1.30 -12.64 10.89
N THR A 94 -1.15 -12.94 9.60
CA THR A 94 -0.55 -11.99 8.65
C THR A 94 -1.37 -10.72 8.55
N TYR A 95 -2.70 -10.81 8.57
CA TYR A 95 -3.59 -9.65 8.60
C TYR A 95 -3.34 -8.75 9.81
N ARG A 96 -3.23 -9.34 11.01
CA ARG A 96 -2.90 -8.58 12.24
C ARG A 96 -1.55 -7.88 12.09
N ARG A 97 -0.55 -8.56 11.53
CA ARG A 97 0.78 -7.98 11.30
C ARG A 97 0.74 -6.83 10.29
N VAL A 98 0.03 -6.98 9.18
CA VAL A 98 -0.11 -5.90 8.18
C VAL A 98 -0.87 -4.71 8.74
N LYS A 99 -1.92 -4.93 9.56
CA LYS A 99 -2.62 -3.84 10.25
C LYS A 99 -1.73 -3.08 11.24
N VAL A 100 -0.79 -3.76 11.90
CA VAL A 100 0.21 -3.10 12.73
C VAL A 100 1.14 -2.22 11.88
N GLU A 101 1.58 -2.69 10.72
CA GLU A 101 2.40 -1.87 9.81
C GLU A 101 1.61 -0.68 9.23
N GLU A 102 0.34 -0.86 8.86
CA GLU A 102 -0.50 0.27 8.40
C GLU A 102 -0.71 1.31 9.51
N SER A 103 -1.04 0.91 10.74
CA SER A 103 -1.15 1.86 11.87
C SER A 103 0.17 2.60 12.14
N LYS A 104 1.32 1.92 12.06
CA LYS A 104 2.63 2.58 12.18
C LYS A 104 2.84 3.58 11.04
N SER A 105 2.40 3.24 9.83
CA SER A 105 2.54 4.10 8.65
C SER A 105 1.73 5.38 8.81
N ASP A 106 0.50 5.29 9.33
CA ASP A 106 -0.36 6.43 9.62
C ASP A 106 0.26 7.36 10.68
N ASP A 107 0.76 6.78 11.77
CA ASP A 107 1.42 7.53 12.84
C ASP A 107 2.68 8.25 12.33
N LEU A 108 3.53 7.55 11.58
CA LEU A 108 4.75 8.10 10.99
C LEU A 108 4.46 9.22 9.98
N TYR A 109 3.44 9.03 9.13
CA TYR A 109 3.01 10.08 8.20
C TYR A 109 2.48 11.30 8.95
N SER A 110 1.68 11.10 10.00
CA SER A 110 1.13 12.19 10.83
C SER A 110 2.21 12.99 11.56
N ILE A 111 3.26 12.32 12.04
CA ILE A 111 4.43 12.98 12.64
C ILE A 111 5.17 13.81 11.58
N LEU A 112 5.39 13.22 10.39
CA LEU A 112 6.04 13.89 9.28
C LEU A 112 5.28 15.15 8.84
N GLU A 113 3.94 15.03 8.76
CA GLU A 113 3.04 16.14 8.43
C GLU A 113 3.16 17.30 9.41
N LYS A 114 3.13 17.01 10.71
CA LYS A 114 3.31 18.04 11.75
C LYS A 114 4.68 18.73 11.66
N ASN A 115 5.74 17.97 11.42
CA ASN A 115 7.09 18.52 11.31
C ASN A 115 7.22 19.42 10.07
N ILE A 116 6.76 18.96 8.92
CA ILE A 116 6.81 19.73 7.67
C ILE A 116 5.97 21.01 7.78
N LEU A 117 4.76 20.95 8.36
CA LEU A 117 3.91 22.13 8.53
C LEU A 117 4.54 23.18 9.46
N SER A 118 5.29 22.75 10.48
CA SER A 118 6.07 23.68 11.33
C SER A 118 7.15 24.41 10.55
N ASP A 119 7.78 23.76 9.57
CA ASP A 119 8.82 24.35 8.73
C ASP A 119 8.23 25.25 7.63
N VAL A 120 7.08 24.87 7.04
CA VAL A 120 6.32 25.72 6.10
C VAL A 120 5.98 27.08 6.73
N ALA A 121 5.58 27.09 8.00
CA ALA A 121 5.25 28.34 8.70
C ALA A 121 6.45 29.31 8.82
N LYS A 122 7.68 28.79 8.75
CA LYS A 122 8.92 29.59 8.80
C LYS A 122 9.41 29.97 7.40
N LEU A 123 9.04 29.22 6.37
CA LEU A 123 9.51 29.33 4.98
C LEU A 123 8.32 29.37 4.02
N ILE A 124 7.46 30.39 4.17
CA ILE A 124 6.19 30.52 3.44
C ILE A 124 6.40 30.48 1.92
N ASP A 125 7.48 31.09 1.43
CA ASP A 125 7.82 31.15 0.00
C ASP A 125 8.12 29.77 -0.61
N GLN A 126 8.43 28.75 0.21
CA GLN A 126 8.71 27.37 -0.20
C GLN A 126 7.55 26.39 0.10
N SER A 127 6.39 26.91 0.52
CA SER A 127 5.23 26.10 0.93
C SER A 127 4.78 25.08 -0.13
N ALA A 128 4.85 25.43 -1.41
CA ALA A 128 4.47 24.53 -2.50
C ALA A 128 5.32 23.25 -2.54
N ASP A 129 6.62 23.35 -2.32
CA ASP A 129 7.52 22.20 -2.40
C ASP A 129 7.37 21.27 -1.19
N PHE A 130 7.16 21.82 0.01
CA PHE A 130 6.82 21.04 1.20
C PHE A 130 5.52 20.23 1.01
N ILE A 131 4.50 20.82 0.38
CA ILE A 131 3.27 20.10 0.01
C ILE A 131 3.56 18.98 -0.99
N GLN A 132 4.47 19.18 -1.95
CA GLN A 132 4.88 18.13 -2.88
C GLN A 132 5.64 16.99 -2.20
N ILE A 133 6.45 17.29 -1.17
CA ILE A 133 7.11 16.29 -0.32
C ILE A 133 6.05 15.48 0.42
N LEU A 134 5.09 16.12 1.10
CA LEU A 134 3.98 15.44 1.78
C LEU A 134 3.19 14.52 0.83
N SER A 135 2.80 15.04 -0.34
CA SER A 135 2.12 14.27 -1.39
C SER A 135 2.95 13.08 -1.87
N THR A 136 4.27 13.19 -1.82
CA THR A 136 5.18 12.09 -2.17
C THR A 136 5.21 11.04 -1.07
N MET A 137 5.30 11.45 0.18
CA MET A 137 5.35 10.57 1.35
C MET A 137 4.02 9.84 1.58
N ARG A 138 2.87 10.47 1.29
CA ARG A 138 1.53 9.85 1.35
C ARG A 138 1.43 8.59 0.48
N LYS A 139 2.27 8.46 -0.56
CA LYS A 139 2.27 7.25 -1.41
C LYS A 139 2.69 6.00 -0.65
N LEU A 140 3.57 6.14 0.34
CA LEU A 140 4.03 5.05 1.20
C LEU A 140 2.90 4.57 2.13
N GLU A 141 2.16 5.50 2.72
CA GLU A 141 0.96 5.17 3.52
C GLU A 141 -0.10 4.46 2.68
N ARG A 142 -0.41 4.99 1.49
CA ARG A 142 -1.31 4.31 0.55
C ARG A 142 -0.83 2.93 0.15
N MET A 143 0.47 2.61 0.20
CA MET A 143 0.95 1.25 -0.06
C MET A 143 0.62 0.32 1.11
N ALA A 144 0.70 0.80 2.36
CA ALA A 144 0.32 0.04 3.54
C ALA A 144 -1.20 -0.26 3.55
N ASP A 145 -2.05 0.72 3.25
CA ASP A 145 -3.51 0.53 3.13
C ASP A 145 -3.87 -0.58 2.14
N ARG A 146 -3.29 -0.51 0.95
CA ARG A 146 -3.50 -1.50 -0.12
C ARG A 146 -3.03 -2.88 0.29
N SER A 147 -1.97 -2.95 1.09
CA SER A 147 -1.46 -4.21 1.62
C SER A 147 -2.48 -4.87 2.55
N VAL A 148 -3.19 -4.08 3.37
CA VAL A 148 -4.32 -4.56 4.18
C VAL A 148 -5.42 -5.12 3.27
N SER A 149 -5.78 -4.40 2.21
CA SER A 149 -6.80 -4.85 1.26
C SER A 149 -6.43 -6.18 0.59
N ILE A 150 -5.17 -6.37 0.19
CA ILE A 150 -4.68 -7.63 -0.40
C ILE A 150 -4.88 -8.79 0.57
N VAL A 151 -4.51 -8.64 1.84
CA VAL A 151 -4.66 -9.72 2.83
C VAL A 151 -6.13 -10.03 3.12
N GLN A 152 -6.99 -9.01 3.20
CA GLN A 152 -8.44 -9.20 3.34
C GLN A 152 -9.03 -9.96 2.15
N LEU A 153 -8.62 -9.62 0.93
CA LEU A 153 -9.03 -10.32 -0.28
C LEU A 153 -8.53 -11.77 -0.28
N MET A 154 -7.35 -12.05 0.27
CA MET A 154 -6.85 -13.42 0.44
C MET A 154 -7.63 -14.23 1.47
N ILE A 155 -8.01 -13.63 2.61
CA ILE A 155 -8.91 -14.25 3.59
C ILE A 155 -10.25 -14.57 2.92
N PHE A 156 -10.83 -13.62 2.19
CA PHE A 156 -12.06 -13.84 1.44
C PHE A 156 -11.91 -14.97 0.41
N ALA A 157 -10.83 -14.99 -0.37
CA ALA A 157 -10.56 -16.03 -1.36
C ALA A 157 -10.55 -17.43 -0.75
N ARG A 158 -9.85 -17.60 0.39
CA ARG A 158 -9.64 -18.92 1.02
C ARG A 158 -10.78 -19.36 1.92
N VAL A 159 -11.24 -18.46 2.79
CA VAL A 159 -12.19 -18.76 3.88
C VAL A 159 -13.62 -18.44 3.47
N GLY A 160 -13.84 -17.32 2.77
CA GLY A 160 -15.17 -16.77 2.49
C GLY A 160 -15.55 -15.63 3.43
N GLY A 161 -16.85 -15.36 3.57
CA GLY A 161 -17.38 -14.22 4.33
C GLY A 161 -17.67 -13.01 3.43
N GLU A 162 -18.01 -11.88 4.05
CA GLU A 162 -18.27 -10.64 3.33
C GLU A 162 -16.96 -9.95 2.92
N MET A 163 -16.91 -9.46 1.68
CA MET A 163 -15.88 -8.50 1.30
C MET A 163 -16.19 -7.17 1.98
N LYS A 164 -15.38 -6.77 2.96
CA LYS A 164 -15.44 -5.41 3.49
C LYS A 164 -14.99 -4.45 2.39
N THR A 165 -15.94 -3.75 1.79
CA THR A 165 -15.69 -2.57 0.96
C THR A 165 -15.48 -1.38 1.88
N TYR A 166 -14.28 -0.80 1.84
CA TYR A 166 -13.97 0.51 2.42
C TYR A 166 -14.05 1.57 1.32
#